data_AF-A0A2D6PZA4-F1
#
_entry.id   AF-A0A2D6PZA4-F1
#
_cell.length_a   1.000
_cell.length_b   1.000
_cell.length_c   1.000
_cell.angle_alpha   90.00
_cell.angle_beta   90.00
_cell.angle_gamma   90.00
#
_symmetry.space_group_name_H-M   'P 1'
#
loop_
_entity.id
_entity.type
_entity.pdbx_description
1 polymer ?
#
loop_
_entity_poly.entity_id
_entity_poly.type
_entity_poly.pdbx_seq_one_letter_code
_entity_poly.pdbx_strand_id
1 'polypeptide(L)'
;MSSETAAYLASLDCVHCGLCIEHCPTYRHLGRESANPRGRIYLMRAVMEERVDASPDLVEDLDLCLVCRACESACPSGVRFGEVMAETRHKLRQRGWWRRHLMGKLSNREKLHRLAGLLRLWQRSGLRFVMRIAPKRLRRLESYLPEIPPASERRPLPRHLAAQGSPRGTVAVLEGCVMSVLFQDVNRDTMRLLSAAGYDVVVPENQTCCGALHEHDGDLDTTRTLLARNRDAFGGPEISAIVMNSSGCAAGMQGATHLLEEGGAVLADRVVDISRFLVDHGDALRFAPFAGRVTYDAPCHLHHAQREATAPLELLRRVEDLDLVPMDLADHCCGAAGIYNLDHPDLSAQILDEKLDALERTGASTLLTGNPGCIMQWRTGVRERGLAVEVLHPATFLAAQLAPLD
;
A
#
# COMPACT_ATOMS: atom_id res chain seq x y z
N MET A 1 19.30 14.32 16.14
CA MET A 1 19.75 14.35 14.73
C MET A 1 18.55 14.73 13.89
N SER A 2 18.65 15.68 12.96
CA SER A 2 17.51 16.02 12.09
C SER A 2 17.21 14.90 11.09
N SER A 3 15.98 14.86 10.57
CA SER A 3 15.58 13.96 9.47
C SER A 3 16.52 14.11 8.27
N GLU A 4 16.84 15.35 7.88
CA GLU A 4 17.76 15.65 6.78
C GLU A 4 19.17 15.06 6.99
N THR A 5 19.73 15.17 8.19
CA THR A 5 21.05 14.59 8.48
C THR A 5 21.01 13.06 8.44
N ALA A 6 19.94 12.43 8.95
CA ALA A 6 19.79 10.99 8.93
C ALA A 6 19.73 10.44 7.49
N ALA A 7 18.94 11.10 6.63
CA ALA A 7 18.80 10.78 5.22
C ALA A 7 20.11 11.00 4.46
N TYR A 8 20.83 12.09 4.72
CA TYR A 8 22.14 12.33 4.12
C TYR A 8 23.13 11.21 4.48
N LEU A 9 23.22 10.83 5.75
CA LEU A 9 24.10 9.73 6.18
C LEU A 9 23.72 8.40 5.51
N ALA A 10 22.41 8.08 5.42
CA ALA A 10 21.96 6.88 4.72
C ALA A 10 22.32 6.87 3.22
N SER A 11 22.44 8.04 2.58
CA SER A 11 22.91 8.13 1.19
C SER A 11 24.39 7.76 1.03
N LEU A 12 25.20 7.93 2.08
CA LEU A 12 26.64 7.62 2.08
C LEU A 12 26.94 6.11 2.17
N ASP A 13 25.97 5.31 2.61
CA ASP A 13 26.11 3.85 2.68
C ASP A 13 26.24 3.20 1.29
N CYS A 14 25.85 3.92 0.23
CA CYS A 14 25.91 3.42 -1.13
C CYS A 14 27.36 3.32 -1.65
N VAL A 15 27.80 2.09 -1.92
CA VAL A 15 29.12 1.80 -2.53
C VAL A 15 29.09 1.77 -4.07
N HIS A 16 27.99 2.19 -4.69
CA HIS A 16 27.80 2.25 -6.15
C HIS A 16 27.99 0.94 -6.93
N CYS A 17 27.82 -0.24 -6.31
CA CYS A 17 28.05 -1.55 -6.94
C CYS A 17 27.07 -1.93 -8.07
N GLY A 18 25.85 -1.36 -8.09
CA GLY A 18 24.87 -1.56 -9.17
C GLY A 18 23.92 -2.76 -9.03
N LEU A 19 24.00 -3.57 -7.98
CA LEU A 19 23.11 -4.75 -7.79
C LEU A 19 21.61 -4.40 -7.73
N CYS A 20 21.28 -3.18 -7.32
CA CYS A 20 19.90 -2.69 -7.24
C CYS A 20 19.28 -2.35 -8.61
N ILE A 21 20.08 -2.26 -9.68
CA ILE A 21 19.63 -1.76 -10.99
C ILE A 21 18.63 -2.70 -11.64
N GLU A 22 18.92 -4.00 -11.68
CA GLU A 22 18.04 -5.04 -12.27
C GLU A 22 16.71 -5.20 -11.50
N HIS A 23 16.68 -4.79 -10.24
CA HIS A 23 15.49 -4.83 -9.39
C HIS A 23 14.62 -3.57 -9.54
N CYS A 24 15.05 -2.58 -10.33
CA CYS A 24 14.32 -1.34 -10.53
C CYS A 24 13.38 -1.46 -11.74
N PRO A 25 12.05 -1.50 -11.54
CA PRO A 25 11.10 -1.65 -12.64
C PRO A 25 11.18 -0.50 -13.65
N THR A 26 11.39 0.73 -13.18
CA THR A 26 11.43 1.89 -14.09
C THR A 26 12.71 1.93 -14.92
N TYR A 27 13.83 1.41 -14.40
CA TYR A 27 15.05 1.25 -15.19
C TYR A 27 14.90 0.16 -16.26
N ARG A 28 14.28 -0.98 -15.94
CA ARG A 28 14.07 -2.07 -16.89
C ARG A 28 13.32 -1.65 -18.15
N HIS A 29 12.38 -0.71 -18.03
CA HIS A 29 11.64 -0.17 -19.17
C HIS A 29 12.33 1.01 -19.85
N LEU A 30 13.03 1.87 -19.11
CA LEU A 30 13.57 3.13 -19.66
C LEU A 30 15.05 3.07 -20.05
N GLY A 31 15.84 2.19 -19.42
CA GLY A 31 17.30 2.14 -19.57
C GLY A 31 18.04 3.40 -19.10
N ARG A 32 17.35 4.34 -18.45
CA ARG A 32 17.89 5.65 -18.05
C ARG A 32 18.69 5.53 -16.75
N GLU A 33 20.01 5.65 -16.85
CA GLU A 33 20.95 5.47 -15.73
C GLU A 33 20.66 6.42 -14.54
N SER A 34 20.33 7.68 -14.82
CA SER A 34 19.96 8.66 -13.79
C SER A 34 18.66 8.30 -13.05
N ALA A 35 17.79 7.51 -13.67
CA ALA A 35 16.51 7.04 -13.15
C ALA A 35 16.55 5.61 -12.59
N ASN A 36 17.73 5.03 -12.34
CA ASN A 36 17.85 3.81 -11.55
C ASN A 36 18.17 4.14 -10.07
N PRO A 37 18.15 3.18 -9.13
CA PRO A 37 18.33 3.48 -7.72
C PRO A 37 19.72 4.03 -7.39
N ARG A 38 20.77 3.56 -8.07
CA ARG A 38 22.14 4.06 -7.90
C ARG A 38 22.28 5.50 -8.41
N GLY A 39 21.79 5.76 -9.62
CA GLY A 39 21.77 7.10 -10.21
C GLY A 39 20.99 8.08 -9.36
N ARG A 40 19.81 7.67 -8.86
CA ARG A 40 19.02 8.48 -7.95
C ARG A 40 19.75 8.76 -6.64
N ILE A 41 20.42 7.80 -6.01
CA ILE A 41 21.21 8.08 -4.80
C ILE A 41 22.29 9.12 -5.07
N TYR A 42 22.97 9.04 -6.22
CA TYR A 42 23.95 10.03 -6.62
C TYR A 42 23.33 11.44 -6.77
N LEU A 43 22.18 11.54 -7.42
CA LEU A 43 21.45 12.80 -7.60
C LEU A 43 20.93 13.35 -6.26
N MET A 44 20.30 12.51 -5.44
CA MET A 44 19.78 12.87 -4.12
C MET A 44 20.89 13.40 -3.22
N ARG A 45 22.05 12.75 -3.21
CA ARG A 45 23.23 13.23 -2.48
C ARG A 45 23.71 14.58 -3.00
N ALA A 46 23.76 14.78 -4.32
CA ALA A 46 24.15 16.05 -4.91
C ALA A 46 23.19 17.19 -4.54
N VAL A 47 21.89 16.92 -4.46
CA VAL A 47 20.87 17.87 -3.99
C VAL A 47 21.06 18.18 -2.50
N MET A 48 21.28 17.17 -1.67
CA MET A 48 21.50 17.35 -0.23
C MET A 48 22.76 18.18 0.07
N GLU A 49 23.83 17.94 -0.68
CA GLU A 49 25.11 18.68 -0.61
C GLU A 49 25.08 20.02 -1.37
N GLU A 50 23.94 20.42 -1.94
CA GLU A 50 23.76 21.69 -2.68
C GLU A 50 24.75 21.86 -3.84
N ARG A 51 25.19 20.76 -4.44
CA ARG A 51 26.07 20.74 -5.62
C ARG A 51 25.33 20.92 -6.94
N VAL A 52 24.02 20.69 -6.96
CA VAL A 52 23.17 20.81 -8.13
C VAL A 52 21.87 21.51 -7.78
N ASP A 53 21.41 22.37 -8.68
CA ASP A 53 20.08 22.95 -8.61
C ASP A 53 19.02 21.95 -9.05
N ALA A 54 17.79 22.21 -8.59
CA ALA A 54 16.60 21.43 -8.92
C ALA A 54 16.13 21.67 -10.37
N SER A 55 16.88 21.14 -11.34
CA SER A 55 16.52 21.19 -12.76
C SER A 55 15.29 20.32 -13.06
N PRO A 56 14.49 20.64 -14.09
CA PRO A 56 13.33 19.83 -14.48
C PRO A 56 13.67 18.36 -14.73
N ASP A 57 14.79 18.08 -15.41
CA ASP A 57 15.22 16.72 -15.74
C ASP A 57 15.61 15.92 -14.49
N LEU A 58 16.26 16.57 -13.51
CA LEU A 58 16.60 15.94 -12.23
C LEU A 58 15.34 15.58 -11.45
N VAL A 59 14.38 16.50 -11.38
CA VAL A 59 13.10 16.27 -10.70
C VAL A 59 12.33 15.14 -11.38
N GLU A 60 12.31 15.10 -12.72
CA GLU A 60 11.71 14.01 -13.49
C GLU A 60 12.35 12.66 -13.13
N ASP A 61 13.68 12.57 -13.08
CA ASP A 61 14.39 11.33 -12.76
C ASP A 61 14.04 10.77 -11.38
N LEU A 62 13.85 11.66 -10.40
CA LEU A 62 13.40 11.32 -9.06
C LEU A 62 11.92 10.93 -9.05
N ASP A 63 11.07 11.62 -9.82
CA ASP A 63 9.62 11.42 -9.86
C ASP A 63 9.21 10.15 -10.61
N LEU A 64 10.05 9.67 -11.53
CA LEU A 64 9.93 8.33 -12.11
C LEU A 64 10.02 7.21 -11.07
N CYS A 65 10.45 7.47 -9.82
CA CYS A 65 10.54 6.45 -8.79
C CYS A 65 9.18 6.11 -8.17
N LEU A 66 8.82 4.82 -8.22
CA LEU A 66 7.64 4.23 -7.57
C LEU A 66 7.72 4.17 -6.04
N VAL A 67 8.93 4.29 -5.46
CA VAL A 67 9.20 4.07 -4.03
C VAL A 67 8.74 2.66 -3.57
N CYS A 68 8.95 1.64 -4.43
CA CYS A 68 8.63 0.25 -4.13
C CYS A 68 9.64 -0.44 -3.21
N ARG A 69 10.81 0.17 -3.00
CA ARG A 69 11.90 -0.29 -2.12
C ARG A 69 12.53 -1.64 -2.48
N ALA A 70 12.27 -2.20 -3.66
CA ALA A 70 12.96 -3.40 -4.17
C ALA A 70 14.49 -3.26 -4.17
N CYS A 71 14.97 -2.05 -4.47
CA CYS A 71 16.38 -1.70 -4.41
C CYS A 71 17.00 -1.83 -3.01
N GLU A 72 16.22 -1.71 -1.94
CA GLU A 72 16.73 -1.85 -0.57
C GLU A 72 16.93 -3.32 -0.21
N SER A 73 16.01 -4.20 -0.59
CA SER A 73 16.18 -5.65 -0.43
C SER A 73 17.39 -6.17 -1.20
N ALA A 74 17.65 -5.62 -2.39
CA ALA A 74 18.81 -5.99 -3.20
C ALA A 74 20.13 -5.33 -2.75
N CYS A 75 20.10 -4.37 -1.82
CA CYS A 75 21.29 -3.60 -1.44
C CYS A 75 22.09 -4.31 -0.35
N PRO A 76 23.33 -4.76 -0.62
CA PRO A 76 24.17 -5.38 0.42
C PRO A 76 24.61 -4.38 1.49
N SER A 77 24.62 -3.08 1.17
CA SER A 77 24.97 -2.01 2.11
C SER A 77 23.81 -1.56 2.98
N GLY A 78 22.58 -2.02 2.71
CA GLY A 78 21.41 -1.64 3.52
C GLY A 78 20.98 -0.17 3.40
N VAL A 79 21.26 0.49 2.27
CA VAL A 79 20.87 1.89 2.01
C VAL A 79 19.37 2.08 2.25
N ARG A 80 19.00 3.05 3.12
CA ARG A 80 17.59 3.40 3.42
C ARG A 80 16.99 4.29 2.32
N PHE A 81 16.90 3.77 1.10
CA PHE A 81 16.54 4.52 -0.11
C PHE A 81 15.25 5.33 0.03
N GLY A 82 14.20 4.76 0.64
CA GLY A 82 12.91 5.42 0.83
C GLY A 82 13.01 6.70 1.67
N GLU A 83 13.79 6.67 2.76
CA GLU A 83 14.05 7.83 3.62
C GLU A 83 14.81 8.92 2.86
N VAL A 84 15.87 8.54 2.13
CA VAL A 84 16.63 9.46 1.28
C VAL A 84 15.74 10.11 0.22
N MET A 85 14.87 9.33 -0.42
CA MET A 85 13.94 9.81 -1.44
C MET A 85 12.89 10.77 -0.87
N ALA A 86 12.28 10.43 0.26
CA ALA A 86 11.26 11.26 0.90
C ALA A 86 11.84 12.62 1.32
N GLU A 87 13.03 12.62 1.93
CA GLU A 87 13.73 13.84 2.33
C GLU A 87 14.20 14.66 1.12
N THR A 88 14.72 14.02 0.08
CA THR A 88 15.10 14.74 -1.14
C THR A 88 13.89 15.41 -1.78
N ARG A 89 12.76 14.70 -1.91
CA ARG A 89 11.51 15.29 -2.42
C ARG A 89 10.99 16.41 -1.52
N HIS A 90 11.22 16.33 -0.21
CA HIS A 90 10.91 17.40 0.74
C HIS A 90 11.76 18.66 0.48
N LYS A 91 13.08 18.52 0.35
CA LYS A 91 14.02 19.62 0.05
C LYS A 91 13.73 20.24 -1.32
N LEU A 92 13.39 19.41 -2.30
CA LEU A 92 13.05 19.83 -3.66
C LEU A 92 11.63 20.38 -3.81
N ARG A 93 10.84 20.59 -2.74
CA ARG A 93 9.40 20.93 -2.79
C ARG A 93 9.04 22.04 -3.81
N GLN A 94 8.88 21.64 -5.06
CA GLN A 94 8.42 22.44 -6.20
C GLN A 94 7.00 22.04 -6.61
N ARG A 95 6.32 21.21 -5.81
CA ARG A 95 5.01 20.67 -6.17
C ARG A 95 3.92 21.72 -6.05
N GLY A 96 3.20 21.91 -7.17
CA GLY A 96 2.16 22.93 -7.29
C GLY A 96 1.04 22.77 -6.26
N TRP A 97 0.51 23.91 -5.79
CA TRP A 97 -0.58 24.02 -4.80
C TRP A 97 -1.79 23.08 -5.04
N TRP A 98 -2.08 22.75 -6.31
CA TRP A 98 -3.20 21.90 -6.73
C TRP A 98 -3.01 20.46 -6.28
N ARG A 99 -1.77 19.95 -6.35
CA ARG A 99 -1.46 18.57 -6.01
C ARG A 99 -1.53 18.36 -4.49
N ARG A 100 -1.00 19.32 -3.72
CA ARG A 100 -1.21 19.37 -2.26
C ARG A 100 -2.69 19.41 -1.90
N HIS A 101 -3.49 20.24 -2.58
CA HIS A 101 -4.92 20.34 -2.32
C HIS A 101 -5.66 19.04 -2.65
N LEU A 102 -5.32 18.38 -3.76
CA LEU A 102 -5.86 17.08 -4.14
C LEU A 102 -5.53 16.02 -3.09
N MET A 103 -4.25 15.90 -2.71
CA MET A 103 -3.81 14.92 -1.71
C MET A 103 -4.44 15.18 -0.33
N GLY A 104 -4.56 16.45 0.09
CA GLY A 104 -5.23 16.82 1.34
C GLY A 104 -6.72 16.44 1.36
N LYS A 105 -7.39 16.44 0.20
CA LYS A 105 -8.77 15.91 0.08
C LYS A 105 -8.80 14.39 0.13
N LEU A 106 -7.87 13.72 -0.56
CA LEU A 106 -7.78 12.25 -0.60
C LEU A 106 -7.39 11.63 0.76
N SER A 107 -6.63 12.36 1.59
CA SER A 107 -6.27 11.90 2.94
C SER A 107 -7.31 12.24 4.01
N ASN A 108 -8.33 13.05 3.70
CA ASN A 108 -9.42 13.32 4.64
C ASN A 108 -10.56 12.33 4.40
N ARG A 109 -10.71 11.40 5.34
CA ARG A 109 -11.69 10.31 5.26
C ARG A 109 -13.12 10.79 5.03
N GLU A 110 -13.60 11.79 5.79
CA GLU A 110 -14.96 12.29 5.61
C GLU A 110 -15.19 12.89 4.21
N LYS A 111 -14.24 13.70 3.74
CA LYS A 111 -14.33 14.30 2.40
C LYS A 111 -14.31 13.20 1.32
N LEU A 112 -13.49 12.16 1.51
CA LEU A 112 -13.42 11.04 0.58
C LEU A 112 -14.72 10.22 0.56
N HIS A 113 -15.34 9.95 1.71
CA HIS A 113 -16.66 9.29 1.75
C HIS A 113 -17.75 10.12 1.05
N ARG A 114 -17.76 11.45 1.25
CA ARG A 114 -18.71 12.37 0.58
C ARG A 114 -18.49 12.35 -0.94
N LEU A 115 -17.24 12.45 -1.39
CA LEU A 115 -16.88 12.39 -2.81
C LEU A 115 -17.27 11.05 -3.44
N ALA A 116 -17.02 9.93 -2.75
CA ALA A 116 -17.41 8.60 -3.22
C ALA A 116 -18.93 8.46 -3.33
N GLY A 117 -19.69 9.05 -2.40
CA GLY A 117 -21.16 9.11 -2.49
C GLY A 117 -21.63 9.81 -3.76
N LEU A 118 -21.07 10.99 -4.07
CA LEU A 118 -21.38 11.74 -5.29
C LEU A 118 -20.97 10.97 -6.54
N LEU A 119 -19.79 10.37 -6.54
CA LEU A 119 -19.29 9.58 -7.67
C LEU A 119 -20.16 8.34 -7.92
N ARG A 120 -20.64 7.66 -6.87
CA ARG A 120 -21.56 6.54 -7.01
C ARG A 120 -22.91 6.96 -7.59
N LEU A 121 -23.45 8.12 -7.17
CA LEU A 121 -24.67 8.68 -7.76
C LEU A 121 -24.49 8.96 -9.25
N TRP A 122 -23.33 9.51 -9.64
CA TRP A 122 -22.99 9.70 -11.04
C TRP A 122 -22.80 8.39 -11.82
N GLN A 123 -22.17 7.37 -11.21
CA GLN A 123 -22.03 6.04 -11.82
C GLN A 123 -23.39 5.35 -12.04
N ARG A 124 -24.38 5.58 -11.16
CA ARG A 124 -25.72 4.99 -11.24
C ARG A 124 -26.72 5.79 -12.08
N SER A 125 -26.50 7.09 -12.30
CA SER A 125 -27.45 7.94 -13.03
C SER A 125 -27.52 7.66 -14.53
N GLY A 126 -26.68 6.78 -15.06
CA GLY A 126 -26.57 6.49 -16.49
C GLY A 126 -25.87 7.60 -17.29
N LEU A 127 -25.57 8.75 -16.68
CA LEU A 127 -24.90 9.91 -17.31
C LEU A 127 -23.48 9.61 -17.80
N ARG A 128 -22.93 8.43 -17.51
CA ARG A 128 -21.67 7.95 -18.12
C ARG A 128 -21.72 7.96 -19.65
N PHE A 129 -22.91 7.86 -20.27
CA PHE A 129 -23.02 7.98 -21.72
C PHE A 129 -22.51 9.33 -22.26
N VAL A 130 -22.62 10.41 -21.46
CA VAL A 130 -22.13 11.76 -21.82
C VAL A 130 -20.62 11.77 -21.99
N MET A 131 -19.91 10.86 -21.31
CA MET A 131 -18.47 10.73 -21.49
C MET A 131 -18.08 10.20 -22.87
N ARG A 132 -18.98 9.52 -23.61
CA ARG A 132 -18.69 9.06 -24.97
C ARG A 132 -18.37 10.22 -25.93
N ILE A 133 -19.03 11.35 -25.74
CA ILE A 133 -18.81 12.59 -26.52
C ILE A 133 -17.71 13.49 -25.92
N ALA A 134 -17.16 13.13 -24.76
CA ALA A 134 -16.11 13.90 -24.12
C ALA A 134 -14.75 13.75 -24.83
N PRO A 135 -13.83 14.74 -24.69
CA PRO A 135 -12.48 14.65 -25.25
C PRO A 135 -11.74 13.40 -24.77
N LYS A 136 -10.84 12.86 -25.61
CA LYS A 136 -10.05 11.64 -25.32
C LYS A 136 -9.42 11.66 -23.92
N ARG A 137 -8.89 12.81 -23.48
CA ARG A 137 -8.29 12.98 -22.16
C ARG A 137 -9.28 12.73 -21.02
N LEU A 138 -10.51 13.23 -21.12
CA LEU A 138 -11.51 13.07 -20.08
C LEU A 138 -12.04 11.63 -20.01
N ARG A 139 -12.17 10.96 -21.17
CA ARG A 139 -12.50 9.53 -21.24
C ARG A 139 -11.41 8.67 -20.61
N ARG A 140 -10.14 9.00 -20.86
CA ARG A 140 -8.98 8.32 -20.24
C ARG A 140 -8.97 8.55 -18.71
N LEU A 141 -9.30 9.75 -18.23
CA LEU A 141 -9.42 9.98 -16.78
C LEU A 141 -10.58 9.19 -16.16
N GLU A 142 -11.71 9.07 -16.86
CA GLU A 142 -12.86 8.29 -16.40
C GLU A 142 -12.53 6.79 -16.26
N SER A 143 -11.73 6.22 -17.17
CA SER A 143 -11.35 4.81 -17.09
C SER A 143 -10.50 4.47 -15.87
N TYR A 144 -9.82 5.47 -15.28
CA TYR A 144 -9.08 5.31 -14.02
C TYR A 144 -9.95 5.49 -12.77
N LEU A 145 -11.21 5.93 -12.89
CA LEU A 145 -12.08 6.06 -11.74
C LEU A 145 -12.47 4.68 -11.22
N PRO A 146 -12.27 4.38 -9.93
CA PRO A 146 -12.67 3.10 -9.37
C PRO A 146 -14.19 2.97 -9.36
N GLU A 147 -14.68 1.75 -9.51
CA GLU A 147 -16.08 1.46 -9.20
C GLU A 147 -16.30 1.65 -7.70
N ILE A 148 -17.26 2.51 -7.35
CA ILE A 148 -17.56 2.78 -5.95
C ILE A 148 -18.53 1.71 -5.43
N PRO A 149 -18.19 0.99 -4.34
CA PRO A 149 -19.08 -0.03 -3.79
C PRO A 149 -20.40 0.58 -3.28
N PRO A 150 -21.49 -0.22 -3.22
CA PRO A 150 -22.76 0.23 -2.67
C PRO A 150 -22.63 0.72 -1.23
N ALA A 151 -23.62 1.52 -0.79
CA ALA A 151 -23.61 2.10 0.56
C ALA A 151 -23.66 1.05 1.68
N SER A 152 -24.18 -0.16 1.40
CA SER A 152 -24.19 -1.30 2.33
C SER A 152 -22.77 -1.78 2.68
N GLU A 153 -21.90 -1.85 1.70
CA GLU A 153 -20.50 -2.29 1.83
C GLU A 153 -19.63 -1.18 2.46
N ARG A 154 -19.97 0.10 2.23
CA ARG A 154 -19.27 1.26 2.80
C ARG A 154 -19.74 1.66 4.21
N ARG A 155 -20.51 0.82 4.90
CA ARG A 155 -21.00 1.12 6.25
C ARG A 155 -19.84 1.29 7.24
N PRO A 156 -19.91 2.23 8.20
CA PRO A 156 -18.94 2.33 9.27
C PRO A 156 -18.74 0.99 9.99
N LEU A 157 -17.52 0.71 10.43
CA LEU A 157 -17.24 -0.44 11.27
C LEU A 157 -17.82 -0.24 12.68
N PRO A 158 -18.19 -1.31 13.38
CA PRO A 158 -18.43 -1.21 14.82
C PRO A 158 -17.15 -0.73 15.53
N ARG A 159 -17.30 0.05 16.59
CA ARG A 159 -16.15 0.58 17.37
C ARG A 159 -15.42 -0.49 18.16
N HIS A 160 -16.14 -1.54 18.51
CA HIS A 160 -15.64 -2.70 19.20
C HIS A 160 -16.33 -3.93 18.61
N LEU A 161 -15.54 -4.99 18.43
CA LEU A 161 -16.02 -6.33 18.13
C LEU A 161 -15.39 -7.27 19.15
N ALA A 162 -16.23 -7.93 19.93
CA ALA A 162 -15.78 -8.83 20.99
C ALA A 162 -14.96 -10.00 20.43
N ALA A 163 -13.99 -10.47 21.20
CA ALA A 163 -13.32 -11.74 20.97
C ALA A 163 -14.35 -12.88 20.91
N GLN A 164 -14.13 -13.86 20.04
CA GLN A 164 -14.81 -15.16 20.13
C GLN A 164 -14.03 -16.08 21.06
N GLY A 165 -14.73 -16.83 21.90
CA GLY A 165 -14.11 -17.66 22.94
C GLY A 165 -13.54 -16.82 24.09
N SER A 166 -12.44 -17.28 24.69
CA SER A 166 -11.78 -16.57 25.79
C SER A 166 -10.90 -15.42 25.27
N PRO A 167 -11.11 -14.17 25.72
CA PRO A 167 -10.31 -13.03 25.28
C PRO A 167 -8.82 -13.21 25.57
N ARG A 168 -7.99 -13.05 24.54
CA ARG A 168 -6.52 -13.13 24.61
C ARG A 168 -5.85 -11.77 24.76
N GLY A 169 -6.57 -10.69 24.46
CA GLY A 169 -6.07 -9.33 24.50
C GLY A 169 -6.89 -8.41 23.60
N THR A 170 -6.51 -7.13 23.54
CA THR A 170 -7.12 -6.12 22.68
C THR A 170 -6.16 -5.71 21.57
N VAL A 171 -6.66 -5.61 20.34
CA VAL A 171 -5.95 -5.09 19.16
C VAL A 171 -6.76 -3.99 18.49
N ALA A 172 -6.07 -3.02 17.90
CA ALA A 172 -6.69 -1.94 17.16
C ALA A 172 -6.54 -2.14 15.66
N VAL A 173 -7.52 -1.68 14.87
CA VAL A 173 -7.46 -1.69 13.40
C VAL A 173 -7.40 -0.27 12.86
N LEU A 174 -6.45 -0.02 11.96
CA LEU A 174 -6.46 1.17 11.11
C LEU A 174 -7.35 0.91 9.89
N GLU A 175 -8.45 1.66 9.76
CA GLU A 175 -9.39 1.54 8.63
C GLU A 175 -8.80 2.04 7.31
N GLY A 176 -7.82 2.94 7.36
CA GLY A 176 -7.21 3.59 6.21
C GLY A 176 -8.15 4.57 5.49
N CYS A 177 -7.58 5.50 4.72
CA CYS A 177 -8.39 6.47 3.96
C CYS A 177 -9.09 5.81 2.76
N VAL A 178 -8.34 5.17 1.86
CA VAL A 178 -8.89 4.52 0.66
C VAL A 178 -9.60 3.21 1.02
N MET A 179 -9.01 2.42 1.92
CA MET A 179 -9.58 1.15 2.38
C MET A 179 -11.00 1.34 2.95
N SER A 180 -11.23 2.34 3.82
CA SER A 180 -12.57 2.61 4.37
C SER A 180 -13.64 3.02 3.35
N VAL A 181 -13.24 3.43 2.14
CA VAL A 181 -14.16 3.90 1.10
C VAL A 181 -14.39 2.86 0.01
N LEU A 182 -13.34 2.17 -0.42
CA LEU A 182 -13.38 1.24 -1.55
C LEU A 182 -13.35 -0.23 -1.13
N PHE A 183 -12.88 -0.53 0.08
CA PHE A 183 -12.57 -1.88 0.54
C PHE A 183 -12.96 -2.08 2.02
N GLN A 184 -14.07 -1.45 2.44
CA GLN A 184 -14.51 -1.50 3.84
C GLN A 184 -14.93 -2.91 4.28
N ASP A 185 -15.32 -3.76 3.33
CA ASP A 185 -15.54 -5.19 3.61
C ASP A 185 -14.24 -5.91 3.98
N VAL A 186 -13.10 -5.53 3.39
CA VAL A 186 -11.79 -6.07 3.79
C VAL A 186 -11.48 -5.70 5.24
N ASN A 187 -11.79 -4.46 5.66
CA ASN A 187 -11.67 -4.08 7.07
C ASN A 187 -12.59 -4.91 7.97
N ARG A 188 -13.82 -5.20 7.52
CA ARG A 188 -14.76 -6.04 8.27
C ARG A 188 -14.26 -7.48 8.39
N ASP A 189 -13.75 -8.05 7.31
CA ASP A 189 -13.15 -9.39 7.29
C ASP A 189 -11.90 -9.46 8.17
N THR A 190 -11.10 -8.40 8.19
CA THR A 190 -9.96 -8.26 9.10
C THR A 190 -10.43 -8.31 10.56
N MET A 191 -11.47 -7.55 10.94
CA MET A 191 -12.03 -7.62 12.29
C MET A 191 -12.58 -9.00 12.63
N ARG A 192 -13.25 -9.67 11.68
CA ARG A 192 -13.80 -11.03 11.87
C ARG A 192 -12.70 -12.05 12.14
N LEU A 193 -11.61 -12.02 11.37
CA LEU A 193 -10.47 -12.91 11.57
C LEU A 193 -9.79 -12.68 12.92
N LEU A 194 -9.60 -11.41 13.32
CA LEU A 194 -9.00 -11.07 14.62
C LEU A 194 -9.89 -11.49 15.80
N SER A 195 -11.20 -11.25 15.69
CA SER A 195 -12.19 -11.70 16.68
C SER A 195 -12.21 -13.22 16.80
N ALA A 196 -12.19 -13.96 15.68
CA ALA A 196 -12.11 -15.41 15.66
C ALA A 196 -10.76 -15.96 16.17
N ALA A 197 -9.69 -15.17 16.08
CA ALA A 197 -8.41 -15.50 16.71
C ALA A 197 -8.41 -15.26 18.24
N GLY A 198 -9.53 -14.79 18.81
CA GLY A 198 -9.71 -14.59 20.25
C GLY A 198 -9.34 -13.20 20.75
N TYR A 199 -9.29 -12.19 19.89
CA TYR A 199 -8.95 -10.81 20.29
C TYR A 199 -10.16 -9.88 20.29
N ASP A 200 -10.23 -9.02 21.30
CA ASP A 200 -11.11 -7.86 21.27
C ASP A 200 -10.58 -6.86 20.25
N VAL A 201 -11.41 -6.49 19.28
CA VAL A 201 -11.00 -5.62 18.19
C VAL A 201 -11.60 -4.25 18.38
N VAL A 202 -10.76 -3.23 18.51
CA VAL A 202 -11.18 -1.83 18.64
C VAL A 202 -10.86 -1.03 17.39
N VAL A 203 -11.72 -0.07 17.06
CA VAL A 203 -11.54 0.85 15.93
C VAL A 203 -11.61 2.29 16.47
N PRO A 204 -10.46 2.89 16.84
CA PRO A 204 -10.43 4.23 17.40
C PRO A 204 -11.08 5.27 16.48
N GLU A 205 -11.95 6.13 17.01
CA GLU A 205 -12.68 7.12 16.19
C GLU A 205 -11.77 8.22 15.64
N ASN A 206 -10.76 8.60 16.42
CA ASN A 206 -9.88 9.73 16.15
C ASN A 206 -8.69 9.38 15.24
N GLN A 207 -8.63 8.14 14.72
CA GLN A 207 -7.62 7.76 13.74
C GLN A 207 -7.77 8.57 12.44
N THR A 208 -6.67 8.75 11.72
CA THR A 208 -6.63 9.51 10.46
C THR A 208 -5.94 8.72 9.35
N CYS A 209 -5.65 9.36 8.21
CA CYS A 209 -4.80 8.75 7.18
C CYS A 209 -3.44 8.33 7.78
N CYS A 210 -2.86 7.24 7.29
CA CYS A 210 -1.53 6.76 7.70
C CYS A 210 -0.39 7.72 7.34
N GLY A 211 -0.56 8.59 6.35
CA GLY A 211 0.46 9.54 5.89
C GLY A 211 1.33 9.03 4.74
N ALA A 212 1.30 7.75 4.40
CA ALA A 212 2.20 7.14 3.40
C ALA A 212 2.25 7.87 2.04
N LEU A 213 1.08 8.29 1.52
CA LEU A 213 1.04 9.03 0.25
C LEU A 213 1.74 10.40 0.35
N HIS A 214 1.60 11.09 1.48
CA HIS A 214 2.23 12.39 1.73
C HIS A 214 3.74 12.24 1.90
N GLU A 215 4.18 11.19 2.59
CA GLU A 215 5.60 10.86 2.74
C GLU A 215 6.25 10.56 1.40
N HIS A 216 5.63 9.69 0.60
CA HIS A 216 6.07 9.40 -0.77
C HIS A 216 6.23 10.67 -1.60
N ASP A 217 5.42 11.69 -1.30
CA ASP A 217 5.44 12.96 -2.00
C ASP A 217 6.42 14.00 -1.46
N GLY A 218 7.09 13.73 -0.33
CA GLY A 218 7.94 14.69 0.37
C GLY A 218 7.15 15.73 1.18
N ASP A 219 5.84 15.56 1.40
CA ASP A 219 5.06 16.37 2.35
C ASP A 219 5.21 15.80 3.78
N LEU A 220 6.45 15.88 4.29
CA LEU A 220 6.82 15.36 5.61
C LEU A 220 6.12 16.10 6.76
N ASP A 221 5.70 17.36 6.56
CA ASP A 221 4.96 18.14 7.54
C ASP A 221 3.55 17.58 7.77
N THR A 222 2.84 17.30 6.67
CA THR A 222 1.52 16.65 6.75
C THR A 222 1.64 15.23 7.27
N THR A 223 2.69 14.50 6.85
CA THR A 223 3.00 13.15 7.34
C THR A 223 3.18 13.15 8.86
N ARG A 224 4.04 14.02 9.40
CA ARG A 224 4.27 14.19 10.84
C ARG A 224 2.97 14.47 11.59
N THR A 225 2.14 15.37 11.06
CA THR A 225 0.84 15.73 11.67
C THR A 225 -0.11 14.55 11.74
N LEU A 226 -0.20 13.75 10.67
CA LEU A 226 -1.05 12.56 10.62
C LEU A 226 -0.55 11.44 11.54
N LEU A 227 0.76 11.21 11.58
CA LEU A 227 1.39 10.25 12.47
C LEU A 227 1.17 10.60 13.94
N ALA A 228 1.31 11.87 14.32
CA ALA A 228 1.08 12.30 15.70
C ALA A 228 -0.37 12.02 16.14
N ARG A 229 -1.35 12.32 15.26
CA ARG A 229 -2.76 11.99 15.53
C ARG A 229 -3.02 10.49 15.65
N ASN A 230 -2.38 9.68 14.81
CA ASN A 230 -2.50 8.22 14.90
C ASN A 230 -1.82 7.67 16.17
N ARG A 231 -0.63 8.16 16.53
CA ARG A 231 0.03 7.83 17.80
C ARG A 231 -0.92 8.06 18.98
N ASP A 232 -1.57 9.21 19.01
CA ASP A 232 -2.51 9.56 20.08
C ASP A 232 -3.77 8.69 20.03
N ALA A 233 -4.30 8.39 18.84
CA ALA A 233 -5.48 7.53 18.66
C ALA A 233 -5.24 6.06 19.03
N PHE A 234 -4.01 5.56 18.90
CA PHE A 234 -3.62 4.17 19.19
C PHE A 234 -2.82 4.04 20.50
N GLY A 235 -2.69 5.12 21.28
CA GLY A 235 -1.84 5.18 22.46
C GLY A 235 -2.35 4.46 23.72
N GLY A 236 -3.55 3.88 23.68
CA GLY A 236 -4.15 3.17 24.83
C GLY A 236 -3.24 2.04 25.35
N PRO A 237 -3.05 1.90 26.68
CA PRO A 237 -2.21 0.84 27.26
C PRO A 237 -2.77 -0.57 27.03
N GLU A 238 -4.06 -0.71 26.77
CA GLU A 238 -4.74 -1.97 26.49
C GLU A 238 -4.50 -2.50 25.07
N ILE A 239 -4.09 -1.63 24.15
CA ILE A 239 -3.85 -2.00 22.74
C ILE A 239 -2.49 -2.67 22.62
N SER A 240 -2.51 -3.98 22.41
CA SER A 240 -1.30 -4.80 22.25
C SER A 240 -0.68 -4.68 20.85
N ALA A 241 -1.49 -4.46 19.81
CA ALA A 241 -1.05 -4.29 18.43
C ALA A 241 -2.01 -3.40 17.62
N ILE A 242 -1.47 -2.75 16.59
CA ILE A 242 -2.20 -1.99 15.56
C ILE A 242 -2.13 -2.82 14.28
N VAL A 243 -3.19 -3.57 14.02
CA VAL A 243 -3.27 -4.47 12.88
C VAL A 243 -3.72 -3.70 11.64
N MET A 244 -2.99 -3.89 10.54
CA MET A 244 -3.28 -3.26 9.25
C MET A 244 -3.42 -4.30 8.13
N ASN A 245 -4.28 -4.01 7.17
CA ASN A 245 -4.53 -4.83 5.97
C ASN A 245 -4.15 -4.10 4.67
N SER A 246 -3.31 -3.08 4.79
CA SER A 246 -2.84 -2.29 3.66
C SER A 246 -1.35 -2.13 3.83
N SER A 247 -0.58 -2.87 3.04
CA SER A 247 0.88 -2.89 3.16
C SER A 247 1.49 -1.49 3.05
N GLY A 248 0.94 -0.62 2.19
CA GLY A 248 1.43 0.75 2.06
C GLY A 248 1.12 1.62 3.28
N CYS A 249 0.00 1.37 3.98
CA CYS A 249 -0.28 2.06 5.24
C CYS A 249 0.67 1.61 6.35
N ALA A 250 0.91 0.31 6.45
CA ALA A 250 1.74 -0.26 7.49
C ALA A 250 3.21 0.14 7.31
N ALA A 251 3.74 0.01 6.08
CA ALA A 251 5.09 0.44 5.73
C ALA A 251 5.31 1.94 5.93
N GLY A 252 4.38 2.79 5.48
CA GLY A 252 4.50 4.24 5.65
C GLY A 252 4.39 4.67 7.11
N MET A 253 3.46 4.07 7.88
CA MET A 253 3.33 4.41 9.30
C MET A 253 4.58 4.00 10.09
N GLN A 254 5.14 2.81 9.85
CA GLN A 254 6.38 2.37 10.49
C GLN A 254 7.60 3.17 10.04
N GLY A 255 7.76 3.36 8.73
CA GLY A 255 8.93 4.00 8.12
C GLY A 255 9.09 5.47 8.49
N ALA A 256 7.98 6.19 8.68
CA ALA A 256 8.00 7.62 8.94
C ALA A 256 7.97 8.00 10.44
N THR A 257 8.02 7.02 11.36
CA THR A 257 7.97 7.30 12.81
C THR A 257 9.15 8.13 13.32
N HIS A 258 10.28 8.16 12.60
CA HIS A 258 11.42 9.04 12.89
C HIS A 258 11.08 10.54 12.80
N LEU A 259 9.95 10.91 12.17
CA LEU A 259 9.46 12.28 12.11
C LEU A 259 8.81 12.74 13.43
N LEU A 260 8.52 11.81 14.35
CA LEU A 260 7.94 12.09 15.66
C LEU A 260 9.04 12.30 16.71
N GLU A 261 8.89 13.36 17.51
CA GLU A 261 9.81 13.63 18.64
C GLU A 261 9.67 12.59 19.76
N GLU A 262 8.44 12.11 20.01
CA GLU A 262 8.12 11.17 21.08
C GLU A 262 7.12 10.10 20.61
N GLY A 263 7.29 8.88 21.14
CA GLY A 263 6.37 7.76 20.90
C GLY A 263 6.44 7.15 19.49
N GLY A 264 7.37 7.60 18.64
CA GLY A 264 7.58 7.03 17.30
C GLY A 264 7.95 5.55 17.34
N ALA A 265 8.96 5.17 18.14
CA ALA A 265 9.36 3.77 18.29
C ALA A 265 8.22 2.88 18.79
N VAL A 266 7.49 3.33 19.82
CA VAL A 266 6.34 2.58 20.36
C VAL A 266 5.24 2.40 19.32
N LEU A 267 4.97 3.42 18.50
CA LEU A 267 4.02 3.30 17.40
C LEU A 267 4.50 2.30 16.35
N ALA A 268 5.78 2.39 15.93
CA ALA A 268 6.35 1.50 14.94
C ALA A 268 6.30 0.02 15.38
N ASP A 269 6.66 -0.25 16.63
CA ASP A 269 6.70 -1.59 17.23
C ASP A 269 5.30 -2.23 17.34
N ARG A 270 4.25 -1.41 17.46
CA ARG A 270 2.86 -1.90 17.54
C ARG A 270 2.23 -2.16 16.18
N VAL A 271 2.72 -1.54 15.10
CA VAL A 271 2.14 -1.75 13.77
C VAL A 271 2.52 -3.13 13.25
N VAL A 272 1.52 -3.88 12.78
CA VAL A 272 1.72 -5.23 12.26
C VAL A 272 0.78 -5.51 11.09
N ASP A 273 1.28 -6.20 10.06
CA ASP A 273 0.42 -6.70 8.98
C ASP A 273 -0.51 -7.80 9.51
N ILE A 274 -1.76 -7.80 9.05
CA ILE A 274 -2.76 -8.80 9.44
C ILE A 274 -2.26 -10.23 9.23
N SER A 275 -1.53 -10.50 8.16
CA SER A 275 -1.06 -11.84 7.85
C SER A 275 -0.03 -12.29 8.89
N ARG A 276 0.94 -11.43 9.23
CA ARG A 276 1.93 -11.70 10.28
C ARG A 276 1.25 -11.92 11.63
N PHE A 277 0.30 -11.05 11.99
CA PHE A 277 -0.42 -11.16 13.25
C PHE A 277 -1.17 -12.50 13.36
N LEU A 278 -1.86 -12.92 12.29
CA LEU A 278 -2.60 -14.19 12.28
C LEU A 278 -1.69 -15.42 12.22
N VAL A 279 -0.49 -15.31 11.66
CA VAL A 279 0.51 -16.39 11.77
C VAL A 279 0.92 -16.57 13.22
N ASP A 280 1.22 -15.48 13.92
CA ASP A 280 1.74 -15.49 15.30
C ASP A 280 0.67 -15.81 16.37
N HIS A 281 -0.59 -15.47 16.09
CA HIS A 281 -1.64 -15.47 17.10
C HIS A 281 -2.94 -16.17 16.67
N GLY A 282 -3.03 -16.62 15.42
CA GLY A 282 -4.22 -17.23 14.82
C GLY A 282 -4.25 -18.76 14.84
N ASP A 283 -3.55 -19.42 15.78
CA ASP A 283 -3.47 -20.89 15.85
C ASP A 283 -4.84 -21.58 16.02
N ALA A 284 -5.80 -20.87 16.60
CA ALA A 284 -7.17 -21.36 16.78
C ALA A 284 -8.00 -21.29 15.50
N LEU A 285 -7.55 -20.53 14.49
CA LEU A 285 -8.29 -20.39 13.24
C LEU A 285 -8.32 -21.72 12.48
N ARG A 286 -9.48 -22.03 11.93
CA ARG A 286 -9.72 -23.17 11.04
C ARG A 286 -10.33 -22.63 9.76
N PHE A 287 -9.85 -23.15 8.63
CA PHE A 287 -10.34 -22.76 7.32
C PHE A 287 -10.96 -23.97 6.64
N ALA A 288 -12.16 -23.80 6.10
CA ALA A 288 -12.81 -24.77 5.25
C ALA A 288 -11.99 -25.00 3.96
N PRO A 289 -12.03 -26.21 3.38
CA PRO A 289 -11.34 -26.50 2.14
C PRO A 289 -11.78 -25.59 0.99
N PHE A 290 -10.86 -25.30 0.07
CA PHE A 290 -11.12 -24.53 -1.14
C PHE A 290 -10.44 -25.20 -2.34
N ALA A 291 -11.23 -25.85 -3.19
CA ALA A 291 -10.74 -26.45 -4.43
C ALA A 291 -10.66 -25.41 -5.55
N GLY A 292 -9.55 -24.68 -5.64
CA GLY A 292 -9.31 -23.72 -6.71
C GLY A 292 -7.83 -23.32 -6.82
N ARG A 293 -7.45 -22.86 -8.02
CA ARG A 293 -6.08 -22.41 -8.29
C ARG A 293 -5.92 -20.94 -7.98
N VAL A 294 -5.06 -20.64 -7.02
CA VAL A 294 -4.84 -19.30 -6.48
C VAL A 294 -3.37 -18.94 -6.63
N THR A 295 -3.10 -17.68 -6.96
CA THR A 295 -1.75 -17.12 -6.89
C THR A 295 -1.72 -15.85 -6.05
N TYR A 296 -0.52 -15.42 -5.66
CA TYR A 296 -0.29 -14.32 -4.75
C TYR A 296 0.68 -13.31 -5.35
N ASP A 297 0.25 -12.05 -5.37
CA ASP A 297 1.08 -10.88 -5.62
C ASP A 297 1.51 -10.30 -4.27
N ALA A 298 2.81 -10.35 -4.00
CA ALA A 298 3.39 -9.81 -2.78
C ALA A 298 3.53 -8.29 -2.93
N PRO A 299 2.71 -7.47 -2.24
CA PRO A 299 2.82 -6.03 -2.40
C PRO A 299 4.23 -5.58 -1.99
N CYS A 300 4.89 -4.81 -2.85
CA CYS A 300 6.27 -4.38 -2.64
C CYS A 300 6.54 -3.74 -1.26
N HIS A 301 5.55 -3.06 -0.66
CA HIS A 301 5.69 -2.52 0.70
C HIS A 301 5.61 -3.58 1.81
N LEU A 302 4.87 -4.67 1.63
CA LEU A 302 4.92 -5.77 2.60
C LEU A 302 6.27 -6.50 2.47
N HIS A 303 6.63 -6.84 1.22
CA HIS A 303 7.80 -7.65 0.93
C HIS A 303 9.13 -6.92 1.18
N HIS A 304 9.32 -5.71 0.64
CA HIS A 304 10.60 -5.00 0.74
C HIS A 304 10.67 -4.04 1.94
N ALA A 305 9.59 -3.29 2.18
CA ALA A 305 9.60 -2.22 3.18
C ALA A 305 9.44 -2.77 4.61
N GLN A 306 8.49 -3.70 4.80
CA GLN A 306 8.28 -4.39 6.08
C GLN A 306 9.09 -5.68 6.21
N ARG A 307 9.73 -6.14 5.12
CA ARG A 307 10.52 -7.39 5.07
C ARG A 307 9.71 -8.63 5.45
N GLU A 308 8.42 -8.63 5.12
CA GLU A 308 7.52 -9.76 5.34
C GLU A 308 7.19 -10.43 4.01
N ALA A 309 7.72 -11.64 3.81
CA ALA A 309 7.60 -12.38 2.56
C ALA A 309 6.77 -13.67 2.70
N THR A 310 6.60 -14.20 3.91
CA THR A 310 6.14 -15.58 4.12
C THR A 310 4.77 -15.64 4.76
N ALA A 311 4.43 -14.71 5.66
CA ALA A 311 3.21 -14.81 6.47
C ALA A 311 1.90 -14.96 5.65
N PRO A 312 1.68 -14.21 4.53
CA PRO A 312 0.51 -14.45 3.69
C PRO A 312 0.46 -15.86 3.12
N LEU A 313 1.59 -16.38 2.62
CA LEU A 313 1.68 -17.72 2.04
C LEU A 313 1.53 -18.82 3.09
N GLU A 314 2.04 -18.61 4.30
CA GLU A 314 1.87 -19.52 5.44
C GLU A 314 0.39 -19.65 5.83
N LEU A 315 -0.36 -18.56 5.87
CA LEU A 315 -1.81 -18.62 6.13
C LEU A 315 -2.57 -19.31 5.02
N LEU A 316 -2.26 -19.02 3.75
CA LEU A 316 -2.94 -19.63 2.61
C LEU A 316 -2.74 -21.15 2.59
N ARG A 317 -1.55 -21.64 2.99
CA ARG A 317 -1.28 -23.09 3.12
C ARG A 317 -2.10 -23.78 4.22
N ARG A 318 -2.76 -23.04 5.12
CA ARG A 318 -3.69 -23.60 6.11
C ARG A 318 -5.06 -23.91 5.52
N VAL A 319 -5.35 -23.51 4.28
CA VAL A 319 -6.59 -23.83 3.57
C VAL A 319 -6.42 -25.15 2.83
N GLU A 320 -7.19 -26.15 3.20
CA GLU A 320 -7.17 -27.47 2.56
C GLU A 320 -7.62 -27.40 1.09
N ASP A 321 -7.15 -28.33 0.26
CA ASP A 321 -7.43 -28.44 -1.19
C ASP A 321 -7.05 -27.22 -2.07
N LEU A 322 -6.39 -26.21 -1.49
CA LEU A 322 -5.94 -25.03 -2.21
C LEU A 322 -4.75 -25.34 -3.13
N ASP A 323 -4.92 -25.16 -4.44
CA ASP A 323 -3.83 -25.19 -5.42
C ASP A 323 -3.14 -23.82 -5.47
N LEU A 324 -2.24 -23.57 -4.51
CA LEU A 324 -1.46 -22.33 -4.42
C LEU A 324 -0.25 -22.40 -5.35
N VAL A 325 -0.32 -21.68 -6.48
CA VAL A 325 0.73 -21.64 -7.50
C VAL A 325 1.58 -20.37 -7.40
N PRO A 326 2.91 -20.46 -7.50
CA PRO A 326 3.78 -19.28 -7.52
C PRO A 326 3.60 -18.48 -8.81
N MET A 327 3.80 -17.16 -8.74
CA MET A 327 3.81 -16.25 -9.88
C MET A 327 5.21 -15.66 -10.04
N ASP A 328 5.74 -15.65 -11.26
CA ASP A 328 6.97 -14.92 -11.56
C ASP A 328 6.78 -13.43 -11.24
N LEU A 329 7.83 -12.76 -10.77
CA LEU A 329 7.78 -11.32 -10.45
C LEU A 329 6.74 -10.99 -9.35
N ALA A 330 6.33 -11.95 -8.51
CA ALA A 330 5.33 -11.72 -7.46
C ALA A 330 5.70 -10.57 -6.52
N ASP A 331 6.99 -10.38 -6.24
CA ASP A 331 7.56 -9.32 -5.40
C ASP A 331 7.81 -8.00 -6.14
N HIS A 332 7.67 -7.96 -7.47
CA HIS A 332 7.84 -6.72 -8.24
C HIS A 332 6.67 -5.76 -8.04
N CYS A 333 6.90 -4.47 -8.24
CA CYS A 333 5.83 -3.46 -8.13
C CYS A 333 4.74 -3.67 -9.19
N CYS A 334 3.46 -3.51 -8.81
CA CYS A 334 2.32 -3.55 -9.74
C CYS A 334 2.18 -2.29 -10.62
N GLY A 335 2.98 -1.24 -10.38
CA GLY A 335 2.94 0.02 -11.12
C GLY A 335 1.95 1.07 -10.58
N ALA A 336 1.18 0.78 -9.52
CA ALA A 336 0.21 1.73 -8.96
C ALA A 336 0.87 2.89 -8.19
N ALA A 337 1.78 2.56 -7.26
CA ALA A 337 2.57 3.47 -6.42
C ALA A 337 1.83 4.75 -5.96
N GLY A 338 0.66 4.58 -5.36
CA GLY A 338 -0.17 5.70 -4.90
C GLY A 338 -0.93 6.35 -6.04
N ILE A 339 -0.38 7.42 -6.60
CA ILE A 339 -0.95 8.15 -7.76
C ILE A 339 -0.07 8.08 -9.00
N TYR A 340 0.98 7.26 -8.98
CA TYR A 340 1.93 7.14 -10.08
C TYR A 340 1.26 6.71 -11.39
N ASN A 341 0.25 5.84 -11.33
CA ASN A 341 -0.52 5.45 -12.52
C ASN A 341 -1.35 6.59 -13.13
N LEU A 342 -1.57 7.69 -12.40
CA LEU A 342 -2.19 8.91 -12.92
C LEU A 342 -1.15 9.87 -13.49
N ASP A 343 0.02 9.95 -12.87
CA ASP A 343 1.12 10.85 -13.26
C ASP A 343 1.91 10.28 -14.47
N HIS A 344 2.14 8.96 -14.50
CA HIS A 344 2.90 8.22 -15.52
C HIS A 344 2.12 7.00 -16.04
N PRO A 345 0.95 7.21 -16.68
CA PRO A 345 0.04 6.11 -17.05
C PRO A 345 0.67 5.09 -18.01
N ASP A 346 1.44 5.54 -19.00
CA ASP A 346 1.99 4.65 -20.03
C ASP A 346 3.10 3.75 -19.44
N LEU A 347 3.96 4.28 -18.57
CA LEU A 347 5.00 3.49 -17.89
C LEU A 347 4.40 2.57 -16.81
N SER A 348 3.39 3.06 -16.08
CA SER A 348 2.64 2.23 -15.13
C SER A 348 1.98 1.03 -15.80
N ALA A 349 1.43 1.21 -17.00
CA ALA A 349 0.85 0.13 -17.79
C ALA A 349 1.91 -0.90 -18.24
N GLN A 350 3.07 -0.45 -18.72
CA GLN A 350 4.18 -1.35 -19.10
C GLN A 350 4.66 -2.21 -17.92
N ILE A 351 4.77 -1.62 -16.72
CA ILE A 351 5.13 -2.34 -15.51
C ILE A 351 4.06 -3.39 -15.14
N LEU A 352 2.79 -3.03 -15.26
CA LEU A 352 1.69 -3.96 -14.99
C LEU A 352 1.63 -5.10 -16.01
N ASP A 353 1.90 -4.82 -17.29
CA ASP A 353 1.84 -5.80 -18.37
C ASP A 353 2.77 -6.99 -18.15
N GLU A 354 4.00 -6.75 -17.66
CA GLU A 354 4.93 -7.85 -17.31
C GLU A 354 4.34 -8.78 -16.23
N LYS A 355 3.62 -8.20 -15.28
CA LYS A 355 2.97 -8.98 -14.20
C LYS A 355 1.72 -9.69 -14.69
N LEU A 356 0.96 -9.11 -15.62
CA LEU A 356 -0.18 -9.78 -16.25
C LEU A 356 0.28 -10.99 -17.07
N ASP A 357 1.39 -10.88 -17.81
CA ASP A 357 2.00 -12.02 -18.50
C ASP A 357 2.37 -13.14 -17.50
N ALA A 358 2.94 -12.77 -16.35
CA ALA A 358 3.26 -13.72 -15.29
C ALA A 358 2.01 -14.38 -14.68
N LEU A 359 0.97 -13.59 -14.41
CA LEU A 359 -0.32 -14.08 -13.93
C LEU A 359 -0.93 -15.10 -14.88
N GLU A 360 -0.97 -14.82 -16.18
CA GLU A 360 -1.54 -15.75 -17.18
C GLU A 360 -0.81 -17.10 -17.21
N ARG A 361 0.52 -17.10 -17.09
CA ARG A 361 1.32 -18.33 -17.03
C ARG A 361 0.98 -19.22 -15.83
N THR A 362 0.47 -18.65 -14.73
CA THR A 362 0.05 -19.45 -13.56
C THR A 362 -1.21 -20.27 -13.85
N GLY A 363 -2.07 -19.81 -14.76
CA GLY A 363 -3.41 -20.35 -14.97
C GLY A 363 -4.34 -20.24 -13.76
N ALA A 364 -4.02 -19.38 -12.78
CA ALA A 364 -4.85 -19.17 -11.60
C ALA A 364 -6.14 -18.42 -11.95
N SER A 365 -7.26 -18.82 -11.32
CA SER A 365 -8.54 -18.12 -11.41
C SER A 365 -8.68 -17.01 -10.37
N THR A 366 -7.79 -16.97 -9.37
CA THR A 366 -7.82 -15.98 -8.30
C THR A 366 -6.40 -15.46 -8.03
N LEU A 367 -6.29 -14.14 -7.95
CA LEU A 367 -5.10 -13.42 -7.53
C LEU A 367 -5.35 -12.74 -6.19
N LEU A 368 -4.46 -12.96 -5.22
CA LEU A 368 -4.51 -12.31 -3.91
C LEU A 368 -3.45 -11.22 -3.79
N THR A 369 -3.82 -10.02 -3.30
CA THR A 369 -2.89 -8.90 -3.04
C THR A 369 -3.35 -8.01 -1.87
N GLY A 370 -2.39 -7.58 -1.04
CA GLY A 370 -2.64 -6.89 0.26
C GLY A 370 -2.49 -5.36 0.29
N ASN A 371 -2.96 -4.63 -0.73
CA ASN A 371 -2.83 -3.17 -0.79
C ASN A 371 -3.88 -2.54 -1.72
N PRO A 372 -4.59 -1.45 -1.33
CA PRO A 372 -5.67 -0.88 -2.13
C PRO A 372 -5.23 -0.46 -3.54
N GLY A 373 -4.04 0.14 -3.66
CA GLY A 373 -3.48 0.53 -4.96
C GLY A 373 -3.21 -0.67 -5.86
N CYS A 374 -2.67 -1.76 -5.30
CA CYS A 374 -2.43 -3.00 -6.05
C CYS A 374 -3.74 -3.64 -6.51
N ILE A 375 -4.73 -3.75 -5.61
CA ILE A 375 -6.04 -4.33 -5.95
C ILE A 375 -6.68 -3.57 -7.13
N MET A 376 -6.70 -2.23 -7.09
CA MET A 376 -7.27 -1.42 -8.17
C MET A 376 -6.51 -1.57 -9.49
N GLN A 377 -5.18 -1.59 -9.42
CA GLN A 377 -4.31 -1.72 -10.59
C GLN A 377 -4.48 -3.09 -11.27
N TRP A 378 -4.43 -4.17 -10.49
CA TRP A 378 -4.68 -5.53 -10.99
C TRP A 378 -6.07 -5.70 -11.57
N ARG A 379 -7.12 -5.23 -10.87
CA ARG A 379 -8.50 -5.28 -11.39
C ARG A 379 -8.66 -4.52 -12.71
N THR A 380 -7.89 -3.45 -12.90
CA THR A 380 -7.87 -2.72 -14.17
C THR A 380 -7.19 -3.53 -15.27
N GLY A 381 -5.97 -4.04 -15.02
CA GLY A 381 -5.24 -4.84 -15.99
C GLY A 381 -5.94 -6.13 -16.40
N VAL A 382 -6.45 -6.90 -15.44
CA VAL A 382 -7.23 -8.14 -15.68
C VAL A 382 -8.46 -7.86 -16.56
N ARG A 383 -9.20 -6.77 -16.26
CA ARG A 383 -10.36 -6.36 -17.05
C ARG A 383 -9.99 -5.94 -18.46
N GLU A 384 -8.90 -5.18 -18.62
CA GLU A 384 -8.44 -4.69 -19.92
C GLU A 384 -7.90 -5.80 -20.82
N ARG A 385 -7.24 -6.82 -20.24
CA ARG A 385 -6.84 -8.04 -20.96
C ARG A 385 -7.97 -9.05 -21.16
N GLY A 386 -9.13 -8.85 -20.52
CA GLY A 386 -10.25 -9.80 -20.61
C GLY A 386 -9.97 -11.14 -19.91
N LEU A 387 -9.12 -11.13 -18.87
CA LEU A 387 -8.80 -12.32 -18.08
C LEU A 387 -9.93 -12.63 -17.10
N ALA A 388 -10.30 -13.90 -17.01
CA ALA A 388 -11.28 -14.38 -16.04
C ALA A 388 -10.62 -14.66 -14.67
N VAL A 389 -9.93 -13.66 -14.11
CA VAL A 389 -9.24 -13.75 -12.82
C VAL A 389 -9.94 -12.87 -11.79
N GLU A 390 -10.28 -13.43 -10.64
CA GLU A 390 -10.79 -12.66 -9.51
C GLU A 390 -9.63 -12.07 -8.70
N VAL A 391 -9.66 -10.77 -8.42
CA VAL A 391 -8.63 -10.10 -7.60
C VAL A 391 -9.20 -9.79 -6.22
N LEU A 392 -8.67 -10.46 -5.20
CA LEU A 392 -9.12 -10.37 -3.80
C LEU A 392 -7.99 -9.94 -2.85
N HIS A 393 -8.41 -9.48 -1.67
CA HIS A 393 -7.50 -9.29 -0.56
C HIS A 393 -7.31 -10.61 0.21
N PRO A 394 -6.10 -10.98 0.68
CA PRO A 394 -5.88 -12.21 1.45
C PRO A 394 -6.81 -12.38 2.66
N ALA A 395 -7.03 -11.32 3.43
CA ALA A 395 -7.96 -11.34 4.56
C ALA A 395 -9.42 -11.64 4.15
N THR A 396 -9.89 -11.14 3.01
CA THR A 396 -11.25 -11.44 2.52
C THR A 396 -11.36 -12.88 2.05
N PHE A 397 -10.34 -13.38 1.36
CA PHE A 397 -10.25 -14.80 0.99
C PHE A 397 -10.32 -15.68 2.25
N LEU A 398 -9.38 -15.51 3.19
CA LEU A 398 -9.33 -16.29 4.43
C LEU A 398 -10.63 -16.18 5.26
N ALA A 399 -11.24 -15.00 5.35
CA ALA A 399 -12.50 -14.81 6.06
C ALA A 399 -13.69 -15.55 5.39
N ALA A 400 -13.68 -15.71 4.07
CA ALA A 400 -14.68 -16.48 3.35
C ALA A 400 -14.53 -17.99 3.59
N GLN A 401 -13.32 -18.46 3.90
CA GLN A 401 -13.05 -19.84 4.28
C GLN A 401 -13.12 -20.07 5.80
N LEU A 402 -13.31 -19.04 6.63
CA LEU A 402 -13.29 -19.20 8.09
C LEU A 402 -14.40 -20.16 8.56
N ALA A 403 -13.99 -21.28 9.16
CA ALA A 403 -14.91 -22.23 9.77
C ALA A 403 -15.41 -21.70 11.13
N PRO A 404 -16.61 -22.10 11.58
CA PRO A 404 -17.06 -21.83 12.95
C PRO A 404 -16.06 -22.36 13.98
N LEU A 405 -15.91 -21.65 15.09
CA LEU A 405 -15.22 -22.20 16.25
C LEU A 405 -16.13 -23.27 16.90
N ASP A 406 -15.54 -24.42 17.25
CA ASP A 406 -16.21 -25.53 17.94
C ASP A 406 -16.65 -25.17 19.37
#